data_AF-A0ABD8AJ04-F1
#
_entry.id   AF-A0ABD8AJ04-F1
#
_cell.length_a   1.000
_cell.length_b   1.000
_cell.length_c   1.000
_cell.angle_alpha   90.00
_cell.angle_beta   90.00
_cell.angle_gamma   90.00
#
_symmetry.space_group_name_H-M   'P 1'
#
loop_
_entity.id
_entity.type
_entity.pdbx_description
1 polymer ?
#
loop_
_entity_poly.entity_id
_entity_poly.type
_entity_poly.pdbx_seq_one_letter_code
_entity_poly.pdbx_strand_id
1 'polypeptide(L)'
;MKKMLKILSFTSLIPVSSFFVISCSNNEISNHNKKTMEKYDENIIFTNKLSNLTPKKQLSKVVENTNNDYIPIFPIVKQFSGDILIKDKLPSELKFVNSQNQFKFYPVSWSVDNDMQIFSNTTINGIVNYEGHDFPVKTYVITQLKSNINESDYFSKEEGWTIDLEKSTRDGNSSNLPKLIDRSGNYRSSASRWDNWGKFGEEQDTNLVFHWEEPTNISRFEVNFWLYASQGNSSGKLPKRIFVQYSKDGENWINVENQDKITDEDLGPMRGMSGSLVNTAHAKVISFKTVKTNWIRIHWEPAQDNQGKNHILGITNIAFKGIDKQDILNFSQSNDIFGYEYNGVKYKNNSEIININSQDFDDNFKIFTNATTTVKHVVSEKQKQKTYKVISYNDLGEYKVYTIIVDKNKA
;
A
#
# COMPACT_ATOMS: atom_id res chain seq x y z
N MET A 1 35.98 80.69 -54.17
CA MET A 1 37.04 81.43 -53.44
C MET A 1 38.15 80.46 -53.05
N LYS A 2 39.39 80.92 -53.30
CA LYS A 2 40.73 80.44 -52.93
C LYS A 2 40.92 79.10 -52.18
N LYS A 3 41.78 78.27 -52.79
CA LYS A 3 42.68 77.29 -52.15
C LYS A 3 43.29 77.84 -50.86
N MET A 4 43.48 76.99 -49.85
CA MET A 4 44.75 76.95 -49.13
C MET A 4 45.02 75.59 -48.50
N LEU A 5 46.29 75.22 -48.55
CA LEU A 5 46.91 73.96 -48.25
C LEU A 5 47.86 74.18 -47.07
N LYS A 6 48.00 73.17 -46.20
CA LYS A 6 49.16 72.83 -45.34
C LYS A 6 49.68 73.83 -44.30
N ILE A 7 49.77 73.37 -43.05
CA ILE A 7 50.95 73.34 -42.15
C ILE A 7 50.73 72.14 -41.18
N LEU A 8 51.45 71.01 -41.17
CA LEU A 8 52.83 70.65 -40.76
C LEU A 8 53.18 70.82 -39.26
N SER A 9 53.14 69.67 -38.55
CA SER A 9 54.15 69.13 -37.60
C SER A 9 54.66 69.96 -36.40
N PHE A 10 54.63 69.39 -35.18
CA PHE A 10 55.80 68.74 -34.53
C PHE A 10 55.46 68.17 -33.13
N THR A 11 55.70 66.85 -32.99
CA THR A 11 56.21 66.07 -31.84
C THR A 11 56.05 66.53 -30.38
N SER A 12 55.56 65.62 -29.52
CA SER A 12 56.43 64.95 -28.53
C SER A 12 55.73 63.79 -27.79
N LEU A 13 56.42 62.63 -27.82
CA LEU A 13 56.63 61.63 -26.76
C LEU A 13 55.44 60.90 -26.09
N ILE A 14 55.27 59.65 -26.57
CA ILE A 14 54.80 58.38 -25.95
C ILE A 14 55.50 58.19 -24.56
N PRO A 15 54.90 57.57 -23.50
CA PRO A 15 54.56 56.14 -23.61
C PRO A 15 53.46 55.49 -22.75
N VAL A 16 53.09 54.28 -23.24
CA VAL A 16 52.44 53.09 -22.62
C VAL A 16 51.01 53.30 -22.06
N SER A 17 49.98 52.49 -22.33
CA SER A 17 49.90 51.09 -22.73
C SER A 17 48.46 50.76 -23.13
N SER A 18 48.30 50.06 -24.25
CA SER A 18 47.46 48.87 -24.49
C SER A 18 45.94 48.92 -24.26
N PHE A 19 45.06 48.40 -25.12
CA PHE A 19 45.19 47.43 -26.21
C PHE A 19 44.18 47.71 -27.33
N PHE A 20 44.61 47.37 -28.54
CA PHE A 20 43.98 47.52 -29.85
C PHE A 20 42.65 46.78 -30.00
N VAL A 21 41.81 47.38 -30.85
CA VAL A 21 40.68 46.74 -31.54
C VAL A 21 41.07 46.54 -33.02
N ILE A 22 40.63 45.40 -33.57
CA ILE A 22 40.35 45.05 -34.98
C ILE A 22 41.54 44.73 -35.91
N SER A 23 41.52 43.51 -36.48
CA SER A 23 41.67 43.30 -37.93
C SER A 23 41.08 41.94 -38.33
N CYS A 24 40.20 41.94 -39.34
CA CYS A 24 39.68 40.75 -40.00
C CYS A 24 40.61 40.33 -41.14
N SER A 25 40.99 39.05 -41.21
CA SER A 25 40.96 38.27 -42.48
C SER A 25 41.20 36.77 -42.28
N ASN A 26 40.23 35.98 -42.75
CA ASN A 26 40.25 34.61 -43.29
C ASN A 26 40.90 33.43 -42.56
N ASN A 27 40.02 32.47 -42.27
CA ASN A 27 40.12 31.00 -42.40
C ASN A 27 41.36 30.31 -41.84
N GLU A 28 41.20 29.63 -40.70
CA GLU A 28 41.05 28.16 -40.72
C GLU A 28 40.66 27.60 -39.32
N ILE A 29 39.70 26.68 -39.35
CA ILE A 29 39.46 25.60 -38.38
C ILE A 29 39.08 26.05 -36.95
N SER A 30 37.80 26.36 -36.73
CA SER A 30 37.16 26.05 -35.45
C SER A 30 36.35 24.76 -35.59
N ASN A 31 36.87 23.67 -35.02
CA ASN A 31 36.09 22.47 -34.71
C ASN A 31 35.00 22.83 -33.69
N HIS A 32 33.90 23.43 -34.16
CA HIS A 32 32.64 23.30 -33.45
C HIS A 32 32.11 21.91 -33.76
N ASN A 33 32.33 21.00 -32.81
CA ASN A 33 31.51 19.80 -32.67
C ASN A 33 30.04 20.25 -32.59
N LYS A 34 29.35 20.31 -33.74
CA LYS A 34 27.92 20.12 -33.79
C LYS A 34 27.70 18.72 -33.24
N LYS A 35 27.37 18.62 -31.95
CA LYS A 35 26.74 17.41 -31.40
C LYS A 35 25.48 17.22 -32.22
N THR A 36 25.54 16.34 -33.21
CA THR A 36 24.39 15.74 -33.86
C THR A 36 23.47 15.27 -32.74
N MET A 37 22.22 15.74 -32.71
CA MET A 37 21.20 15.14 -31.85
C MET A 37 21.16 13.66 -32.18
N GLU A 38 21.63 12.82 -31.27
CA GLU A 38 21.48 11.37 -31.38
C GLU A 38 20.00 11.08 -31.56
N LYS A 39 19.67 10.40 -32.66
CA LYS A 39 18.32 9.95 -32.94
C LYS A 39 18.01 8.85 -31.93
N TYR A 40 16.90 9.01 -31.22
CA TYR A 40 16.45 8.07 -30.22
C TYR A 40 15.95 6.78 -30.87
N ASP A 41 16.48 5.63 -30.44
CA ASP A 41 16.07 4.29 -30.84
C ASP A 41 15.53 3.53 -29.60
N GLU A 42 14.34 2.94 -29.71
CA GLU A 42 13.56 2.34 -28.61
C GLU A 42 14.05 0.94 -28.20
N ASN A 43 13.89 0.57 -26.92
CA ASN A 43 14.41 -0.70 -26.35
C ASN A 43 13.29 -1.54 -25.69
N ILE A 44 13.27 -2.85 -25.95
CA ILE A 44 12.14 -3.79 -25.71
C ILE A 44 12.44 -4.98 -24.77
N ILE A 45 13.56 -5.02 -24.04
CA ILE A 45 14.12 -6.29 -23.49
C ILE A 45 13.84 -6.59 -21.98
N PHE A 46 13.16 -5.73 -21.22
CA PHE A 46 13.15 -5.85 -19.74
C PHE A 46 11.84 -6.42 -19.14
N THR A 47 11.73 -7.74 -19.08
CA THR A 47 10.64 -8.45 -18.37
C THR A 47 11.17 -9.55 -17.44
N ASN A 48 10.56 -9.66 -16.25
CA ASN A 48 10.67 -10.70 -15.21
C ASN A 48 11.77 -10.66 -14.12
N LYS A 49 11.33 -10.58 -12.85
CA LYS A 49 11.41 -11.68 -11.84
C LYS A 49 10.84 -11.30 -10.44
N LEU A 50 10.29 -12.31 -9.75
CA LEU A 50 9.42 -12.27 -8.56
C LEU A 50 9.99 -12.99 -7.30
N SER A 51 9.32 -12.72 -6.15
CA SER A 51 9.05 -13.59 -4.96
C SER A 51 10.05 -13.61 -3.79
N ASN A 52 9.72 -13.86 -2.51
CA ASN A 52 8.50 -13.93 -1.65
C ASN A 52 8.96 -14.13 -0.17
N LEU A 53 8.02 -13.94 0.79
CA LEU A 53 7.77 -14.70 2.04
C LEU A 53 7.69 -13.91 3.37
N THR A 54 6.70 -14.32 4.18
CA THR A 54 6.13 -13.68 5.38
C THR A 54 6.07 -14.69 6.58
N PRO A 55 5.54 -14.36 7.78
CA PRO A 55 6.25 -14.45 9.07
C PRO A 55 5.56 -15.38 10.11
N LYS A 56 5.90 -15.29 11.41
CA LYS A 56 5.15 -15.94 12.53
C LYS A 56 5.10 -15.07 13.81
N LYS A 57 3.95 -15.04 14.50
CA LYS A 57 3.86 -14.93 15.98
C LYS A 57 2.47 -15.30 16.56
N GLN A 58 2.47 -15.61 17.87
CA GLN A 58 1.49 -16.35 18.68
C GLN A 58 0.85 -15.45 19.77
N LEU A 59 -0.42 -15.66 20.14
CA LEU A 59 -1.10 -15.08 21.32
C LEU A 59 -2.29 -15.98 21.76
N SER A 60 -2.52 -16.13 23.08
CA SER A 60 -3.69 -16.81 23.66
C SER A 60 -4.21 -16.09 24.92
N LYS A 61 -5.54 -16.14 25.16
CA LYS A 61 -6.21 -15.62 26.37
C LYS A 61 -7.38 -16.53 26.77
N VAL A 62 -7.63 -16.66 28.08
CA VAL A 62 -8.58 -17.59 28.73
C VAL A 62 -9.88 -16.88 29.12
N VAL A 63 -11.03 -17.56 29.03
CA VAL A 63 -12.30 -17.15 29.68
C VAL A 63 -12.98 -18.34 30.37
N GLU A 64 -13.57 -18.11 31.55
CA GLU A 64 -14.11 -19.12 32.46
C GLU A 64 -15.65 -19.07 32.65
N ASN A 65 -16.18 -20.29 32.87
CA ASN A 65 -17.33 -20.74 33.68
C ASN A 65 -18.80 -20.46 33.26
N THR A 66 -19.54 -21.56 33.00
CA THR A 66 -21.02 -21.63 33.03
C THR A 66 -21.45 -23.00 33.58
N ASN A 67 -22.25 -23.01 34.66
CA ASN A 67 -22.84 -24.20 35.33
C ASN A 67 -23.98 -24.85 34.52
N ASN A 68 -23.70 -25.27 33.28
CA ASN A 68 -24.70 -25.86 32.40
C ASN A 68 -24.26 -27.25 31.90
N ASP A 69 -25.23 -28.17 31.76
CA ASP A 69 -24.99 -29.53 31.24
C ASP A 69 -24.45 -29.57 29.81
N TYR A 70 -24.69 -28.48 29.05
CA TYR A 70 -24.20 -28.27 27.70
C TYR A 70 -23.28 -27.06 27.64
N ILE A 71 -22.10 -27.25 27.07
CA ILE A 71 -21.07 -26.24 26.88
C ILE A 71 -21.14 -25.74 25.42
N PRO A 72 -21.27 -24.42 25.19
CA PRO A 72 -21.24 -23.85 23.84
C PRO A 72 -19.87 -24.05 23.19
N ILE A 73 -19.87 -24.42 21.90
CA ILE A 73 -18.71 -24.30 21.03
C ILE A 73 -18.76 -22.91 20.42
N PHE A 74 -17.95 -22.00 20.95
CA PHE A 74 -17.91 -20.63 20.46
C PHE A 74 -17.26 -20.55 19.07
N PRO A 75 -17.86 -19.80 18.12
CA PRO A 75 -17.25 -19.56 16.82
C PRO A 75 -16.07 -18.60 16.96
N ILE A 76 -15.14 -18.73 16.01
CA ILE A 76 -13.98 -17.84 15.87
C ILE A 76 -14.16 -17.05 14.58
N VAL A 77 -14.02 -15.72 14.66
CA VAL A 77 -13.99 -14.83 13.51
C VAL A 77 -12.64 -14.14 13.49
N LYS A 78 -11.87 -14.35 12.41
CA LYS A 78 -10.60 -13.67 12.18
C LYS A 78 -10.71 -12.75 10.98
N GLN A 79 -10.40 -11.46 11.17
CA GLN A 79 -10.47 -10.43 10.13
C GLN A 79 -9.37 -9.37 10.31
N PHE A 80 -9.19 -8.48 9.33
CA PHE A 80 -8.32 -7.34 9.55
C PHE A 80 -8.99 -6.33 10.47
N SER A 81 -8.22 -5.71 11.35
CA SER A 81 -8.72 -4.60 12.15
C SER A 81 -9.17 -3.46 11.23
N GLY A 82 -10.37 -2.94 11.47
CA GLY A 82 -10.99 -1.89 10.67
C GLY A 82 -11.80 -2.40 9.48
N ASP A 83 -11.80 -3.70 9.17
CA ASP A 83 -12.69 -4.25 8.15
C ASP A 83 -14.15 -4.35 8.67
N ILE A 84 -15.10 -4.40 7.74
CA ILE A 84 -16.54 -4.53 8.02
C ILE A 84 -16.88 -6.01 8.14
N LEU A 85 -17.40 -6.39 9.31
CA LEU A 85 -18.11 -7.65 9.49
C LEU A 85 -19.51 -7.54 8.89
N ILE A 86 -19.79 -8.43 7.95
CA ILE A 86 -21.13 -8.62 7.41
C ILE A 86 -21.92 -9.48 8.39
N LYS A 87 -23.02 -8.96 8.95
CA LYS A 87 -23.84 -9.62 9.97
C LYS A 87 -24.27 -11.02 9.54
N ASP A 88 -24.72 -11.14 8.30
CA ASP A 88 -25.25 -12.39 7.73
C ASP A 88 -24.19 -13.48 7.54
N LYS A 89 -22.90 -13.18 7.77
CA LYS A 89 -21.82 -14.17 7.81
C LYS A 89 -21.62 -14.80 9.19
N LEU A 90 -22.29 -14.31 10.24
CA LEU A 90 -22.29 -14.96 11.55
C LEU A 90 -23.13 -16.25 11.48
N PRO A 91 -22.74 -17.31 12.20
CA PRO A 91 -23.44 -18.59 12.12
C PRO A 91 -24.86 -18.47 12.69
N SER A 92 -25.86 -19.05 12.02
CA SER A 92 -27.26 -19.03 12.47
C SER A 92 -27.56 -20.03 13.59
N GLU A 93 -26.67 -20.99 13.82
CA GLU A 93 -26.77 -22.00 14.87
C GLU A 93 -25.42 -22.18 15.55
N LEU A 94 -25.43 -22.54 16.83
CA LEU A 94 -24.25 -22.89 17.60
C LEU A 94 -24.29 -24.34 18.04
N LYS A 95 -23.13 -24.99 17.98
CA LYS A 95 -22.93 -26.34 18.45
C LYS A 95 -22.70 -26.33 19.96
N PHE A 96 -23.29 -27.27 20.67
CA PHE A 96 -23.12 -27.49 22.11
C PHE A 96 -22.63 -28.91 22.35
N VAL A 97 -21.81 -29.09 23.39
CA VAL A 97 -21.30 -30.40 23.82
C VAL A 97 -21.69 -30.67 25.27
N ASN A 98 -22.27 -31.83 25.55
CA ASN A 98 -22.58 -32.22 26.94
C ASN A 98 -21.40 -32.92 27.64
N SER A 99 -21.58 -33.27 28.91
CA SER A 99 -20.57 -34.00 29.69
C SER A 99 -20.18 -35.36 29.07
N GLN A 100 -21.07 -36.04 28.34
CA GLN A 100 -20.81 -37.30 27.62
C GLN A 100 -20.23 -37.13 26.20
N ASN A 101 -19.80 -35.93 25.80
CA ASN A 101 -19.29 -35.62 24.45
C ASN A 101 -20.32 -35.77 23.33
N GLN A 102 -21.62 -35.72 23.64
CA GLN A 102 -22.67 -35.67 22.63
C GLN A 102 -22.89 -34.23 22.16
N PHE A 103 -23.17 -34.07 20.88
CA PHE A 103 -23.31 -32.77 20.24
C PHE A 103 -24.75 -32.47 19.81
N LYS A 104 -25.17 -31.23 19.97
CA LYS A 104 -26.43 -30.68 19.43
C LYS A 104 -26.21 -29.29 18.87
N PHE A 105 -27.04 -28.88 17.92
CA PHE A 105 -27.06 -27.52 17.39
C PHE A 105 -28.31 -26.79 17.90
N TYR A 106 -28.16 -25.51 18.19
CA TYR A 106 -29.24 -24.65 18.62
C TYR A 106 -29.19 -23.33 17.86
N PRO A 107 -30.34 -22.76 17.45
CA PRO A 107 -30.38 -21.43 16.85
C PRO A 107 -29.78 -20.37 17.76
N VAL A 108 -29.05 -19.42 17.16
CA VAL A 108 -28.47 -18.28 17.88
C VAL A 108 -28.99 -16.96 17.34
N SER A 109 -29.30 -16.05 18.25
CA SER A 109 -29.64 -14.66 17.95
C SER A 109 -28.46 -13.78 18.34
N TRP A 110 -27.75 -13.23 17.36
CA TRP A 110 -26.62 -12.32 17.59
C TRP A 110 -27.11 -10.91 17.92
N SER A 111 -26.50 -10.28 18.92
CA SER A 111 -26.75 -8.87 19.31
C SER A 111 -26.03 -7.89 18.39
N VAL A 112 -26.24 -8.04 17.07
CA VAL A 112 -25.68 -7.19 16.02
C VAL A 112 -26.82 -6.81 15.09
N ASP A 113 -27.16 -5.52 15.02
CA ASP A 113 -28.30 -5.06 14.23
C ASP A 113 -27.94 -4.90 12.75
N ASN A 114 -26.73 -4.43 12.47
CA ASN A 114 -26.21 -4.12 11.12
C ASN A 114 -24.74 -4.53 10.97
N ASP A 115 -24.25 -4.49 9.74
CA ASP A 115 -22.82 -4.60 9.43
C ASP A 115 -22.01 -3.61 10.29
N MET A 116 -20.92 -4.10 10.87
CA MET A 116 -20.15 -3.33 11.85
C MET A 116 -18.65 -3.43 11.62
N GLN A 117 -17.93 -2.37 11.94
CA GLN A 117 -16.47 -2.36 11.87
C GLN A 117 -15.87 -3.11 13.06
N ILE A 118 -14.90 -3.99 12.82
CA ILE A 118 -14.26 -4.80 13.85
C ILE A 118 -12.88 -4.25 14.27
N PHE A 119 -12.62 -4.23 15.56
CA PHE A 119 -11.34 -3.91 16.18
C PHE A 119 -10.94 -4.98 17.21
N SER A 120 -9.72 -4.89 17.76
CA SER A 120 -9.17 -5.91 18.68
C SER A 120 -9.94 -6.11 19.98
N ASN A 121 -10.77 -5.15 20.38
CA ASN A 121 -11.63 -5.23 21.56
C ASN A 121 -13.10 -5.54 21.23
N THR A 122 -13.45 -5.71 19.95
CA THR A 122 -14.82 -6.00 19.55
C THR A 122 -15.26 -7.34 20.13
N THR A 123 -16.40 -7.33 20.81
CA THR A 123 -17.05 -8.54 21.32
C THR A 123 -18.42 -8.65 20.67
N ILE A 124 -18.70 -9.80 20.06
CA ILE A 124 -20.00 -10.09 19.46
C ILE A 124 -20.71 -11.06 20.38
N ASN A 125 -21.74 -10.58 21.06
CA ASN A 125 -22.57 -11.38 21.96
C ASN A 125 -23.79 -11.91 21.22
N GLY A 126 -24.34 -13.01 21.71
CA GLY A 126 -25.60 -13.56 21.24
C GLY A 126 -26.31 -14.31 22.34
N ILE A 127 -27.50 -14.80 22.02
CA ILE A 127 -28.35 -15.58 22.92
C ILE A 127 -28.77 -16.84 22.19
N VAL A 128 -28.65 -17.98 22.88
CA VAL A 128 -29.23 -19.25 22.46
C VAL A 128 -30.36 -19.60 23.42
N ASN A 129 -31.56 -19.87 22.90
CA ASN A 129 -32.63 -20.38 23.72
C ASN A 129 -32.52 -21.92 23.80
N TYR A 130 -32.26 -22.43 25.00
CA TYR A 130 -32.13 -23.84 25.31
C TYR A 130 -33.16 -24.23 26.37
N GLU A 131 -34.09 -25.12 26.01
CA GLU A 131 -35.13 -25.63 26.94
C GLU A 131 -35.92 -24.51 27.66
N GLY A 132 -36.17 -23.39 26.97
CA GLY A 132 -36.89 -22.24 27.52
C GLY A 132 -36.02 -21.27 28.33
N HIS A 133 -34.70 -21.52 28.41
CA HIS A 133 -33.74 -20.64 29.07
C HIS A 133 -32.83 -19.94 28.06
N ASP A 134 -32.68 -18.64 28.24
CA ASP A 134 -31.75 -17.83 27.46
C ASP A 134 -30.32 -18.01 27.98
N PHE A 135 -29.46 -18.53 27.11
CA PHE A 135 -28.06 -18.78 27.41
C PHE A 135 -27.17 -17.78 26.67
N PRO A 136 -26.38 -16.96 27.38
CA PRO A 136 -25.50 -15.98 26.75
C PRO A 136 -24.33 -16.69 26.06
N VAL A 137 -24.09 -16.33 24.81
CA VAL A 137 -22.98 -16.83 24.00
C VAL A 137 -22.21 -15.65 23.40
N LYS A 138 -21.02 -15.95 22.85
CA LYS A 138 -20.20 -14.95 22.17
C LYS A 138 -19.42 -15.55 21.01
N THR A 139 -18.96 -14.71 20.11
CA THR A 139 -17.94 -15.05 19.12
C THR A 139 -16.59 -14.53 19.59
N TYR A 140 -15.54 -15.33 19.45
CA TYR A 140 -14.18 -14.81 19.63
C TYR A 140 -13.74 -14.08 18.37
N VAL A 141 -13.52 -12.78 18.52
CA VAL A 141 -13.06 -11.93 17.43
C VAL A 141 -11.55 -11.75 17.54
N ILE A 142 -10.84 -12.13 16.49
CA ILE A 142 -9.39 -11.98 16.38
C ILE A 142 -9.14 -11.01 15.24
N THR A 143 -8.33 -9.99 15.52
CA THR A 143 -7.96 -9.04 14.50
C THR A 143 -6.48 -9.14 14.17
N GLN A 144 -6.18 -9.00 12.88
CA GLN A 144 -4.83 -8.79 12.40
C GLN A 144 -4.73 -7.36 11.86
N LEU A 145 -3.66 -6.63 12.15
CA LEU A 145 -3.41 -5.38 11.44
C LEU A 145 -3.00 -5.70 10.00
N LYS A 146 -3.45 -4.89 9.04
CA LYS A 146 -2.87 -4.91 7.69
C LYS A 146 -1.40 -4.55 7.78
N SER A 147 -0.58 -5.13 6.91
CA SER A 147 0.84 -4.81 6.94
C SER A 147 1.04 -3.35 6.56
N ASN A 148 1.93 -2.65 7.27
CA ASN A 148 2.39 -1.36 6.78
C ASN A 148 3.02 -1.55 5.40
N ILE A 149 2.69 -0.66 4.48
CA ILE A 149 3.28 -0.60 3.16
C ILE A 149 4.58 0.18 3.29
N ASN A 150 5.71 -0.47 3.00
CA ASN A 150 7.03 0.15 2.92
C ASN A 150 7.40 0.43 1.46
N GLU A 151 8.43 1.25 1.23
CA GLU A 151 8.92 1.52 -0.13
C GLU A 151 9.29 0.23 -0.89
N SER A 152 9.82 -0.78 -0.20
CA SER A 152 10.17 -2.08 -0.77
C SER A 152 8.97 -2.94 -1.19
N ASP A 153 7.77 -2.61 -0.72
CA ASP A 153 6.54 -3.32 -1.13
C ASP A 153 6.01 -2.83 -2.49
N TYR A 154 6.52 -1.70 -3.00
CA TYR A 154 6.16 -1.16 -4.31
C TYR A 154 7.07 -1.72 -5.41
N PHE A 155 6.47 -2.43 -6.35
CA PHE A 155 7.14 -2.96 -7.54
C PHE A 155 6.84 -2.09 -8.75
N SER A 156 7.85 -1.81 -9.56
CA SER A 156 7.67 -1.11 -10.85
C SER A 156 6.76 -1.91 -11.77
N LYS A 157 5.83 -1.23 -12.44
CA LYS A 157 4.81 -1.81 -13.33
C LYS A 157 5.05 -1.42 -14.78
N GLU A 158 6.28 -1.59 -15.23
CA GLU A 158 6.74 -1.18 -16.56
C GLU A 158 6.62 -2.31 -17.61
N GLU A 159 6.28 -3.53 -17.19
CA GLU A 159 6.11 -4.66 -18.09
C GLU A 159 4.85 -4.52 -18.95
N GLY A 160 5.02 -4.50 -20.27
CA GLY A 160 3.91 -4.49 -21.24
C GLY A 160 3.11 -3.18 -21.30
N TRP A 161 3.57 -2.11 -20.64
CA TRP A 161 2.89 -0.82 -20.69
C TRP A 161 3.30 0.03 -21.88
N THR A 162 2.36 0.79 -22.43
CA THR A 162 2.55 1.71 -23.55
C THR A 162 1.80 3.01 -23.28
N ILE A 163 2.10 4.05 -24.07
CA ILE A 163 1.29 5.27 -24.10
C ILE A 163 0.30 5.15 -25.26
N ASP A 164 -0.97 5.40 -24.97
CA ASP A 164 -1.97 5.56 -26.02
C ASP A 164 -1.89 6.98 -26.58
N LEU A 165 -1.35 7.09 -27.79
CA LEU A 165 -1.14 8.35 -28.48
C LEU A 165 -2.43 9.01 -28.96
N GLU A 166 -3.51 8.24 -29.14
CA GLU A 166 -4.79 8.76 -29.62
C GLU A 166 -5.61 9.38 -28.49
N LYS A 167 -5.53 8.76 -27.30
CA LYS A 167 -6.24 9.19 -26.08
C LYS A 167 -5.42 10.15 -25.21
N SER A 168 -4.11 10.24 -25.42
CA SER A 168 -3.25 11.23 -24.76
C SER A 168 -3.33 12.60 -25.43
N THR A 169 -2.86 13.59 -24.70
CA THR A 169 -2.81 14.98 -25.14
C THR A 169 -2.09 15.15 -26.48
N ARG A 170 -2.65 16.03 -27.30
CA ARG A 170 -2.03 16.51 -28.55
C ARG A 170 -1.27 17.81 -28.37
N ASP A 171 -1.28 18.36 -27.16
CA ASP A 171 -0.50 19.54 -26.87
C ASP A 171 0.99 19.18 -26.88
N GLY A 172 1.77 19.88 -27.71
CA GLY A 172 3.18 19.54 -27.92
C GLY A 172 3.40 18.50 -29.01
N ASN A 173 4.63 18.00 -29.12
CA ASN A 173 4.98 17.04 -30.17
C ASN A 173 4.63 15.61 -29.72
N SER A 174 3.58 15.02 -30.28
CA SER A 174 3.14 13.65 -29.96
C SER A 174 4.23 12.59 -30.17
N SER A 175 5.18 12.81 -31.09
CA SER A 175 6.34 11.93 -31.25
C SER A 175 7.30 11.92 -30.06
N ASN A 176 7.14 12.84 -29.11
CA ASN A 176 7.87 12.86 -27.85
C ASN A 176 7.14 12.15 -26.70
N LEU A 177 5.87 11.79 -26.83
CA LEU A 177 5.14 11.08 -25.77
C LEU A 177 5.82 9.75 -25.40
N PRO A 178 6.23 8.87 -26.34
CA PRO A 178 6.90 7.61 -26.00
C PRO A 178 8.17 7.78 -25.16
N LYS A 179 8.82 8.95 -25.23
CA LYS A 179 10.02 9.25 -24.45
C LYS A 179 9.79 9.30 -22.93
N LEU A 180 8.54 9.48 -22.49
CA LEU A 180 8.18 9.52 -21.06
C LEU A 180 8.38 8.18 -20.35
N ILE A 181 8.31 7.08 -21.12
CA ILE A 181 8.44 5.70 -20.61
C ILE A 181 9.74 5.03 -21.04
N ASP A 182 10.60 5.73 -21.78
CA ASP A 182 11.90 5.22 -22.22
C ASP A 182 12.91 5.16 -21.06
N ARG A 183 13.48 3.97 -20.85
CA ARG A 183 14.46 3.68 -19.77
C ARG A 183 15.88 3.46 -20.27
N SER A 184 16.14 3.61 -21.57
CA SER A 184 17.45 3.38 -22.23
C SER A 184 18.57 4.33 -21.76
N GLY A 185 18.28 5.25 -20.85
CA GLY A 185 19.28 5.98 -20.07
C GLY A 185 19.71 7.33 -20.67
N ASN A 186 19.19 7.72 -21.85
CA ASN A 186 19.56 9.01 -22.46
C ASN A 186 18.52 10.13 -22.30
N TYR A 187 17.45 9.91 -21.52
CA TYR A 187 16.60 11.02 -21.03
C TYR A 187 17.38 12.03 -20.18
N ARG A 188 18.58 11.63 -19.72
CA ARG A 188 19.46 12.36 -18.83
C ARG A 188 20.37 13.38 -19.53
N SER A 189 20.50 13.33 -20.85
CA SER A 189 21.42 14.17 -21.65
C SER A 189 20.83 14.70 -22.94
N SER A 190 19.67 14.22 -23.37
CA SER A 190 18.94 14.73 -24.53
C SER A 190 17.73 15.55 -24.08
N ALA A 191 17.16 16.34 -24.98
CA ALA A 191 15.86 16.99 -24.80
C ALA A 191 14.70 15.95 -24.76
N SER A 192 14.90 14.81 -24.09
CA SER A 192 13.92 13.72 -23.94
C SER A 192 12.89 14.11 -22.91
N ARG A 193 11.94 14.87 -23.39
CA ARG A 193 10.77 15.30 -22.64
C ARG A 193 9.61 15.42 -23.60
N TRP A 194 8.43 15.24 -23.07
CA TRP A 194 7.24 15.82 -23.65
C TRP A 194 7.03 17.21 -23.01
N ASP A 195 6.64 18.19 -23.82
CA ASP A 195 6.29 19.53 -23.33
C ASP A 195 5.22 20.16 -24.22
N ASN A 196 4.41 21.04 -23.63
CA ASN A 196 3.38 21.79 -24.34
C ASN A 196 3.72 23.28 -24.46
N TRP A 197 4.99 23.63 -24.74
CA TRP A 197 5.45 25.03 -24.67
C TRP A 197 4.68 26.02 -25.55
N GLY A 198 4.15 25.57 -26.69
CA GLY A 198 3.32 26.38 -27.56
C GLY A 198 1.94 26.75 -26.98
N LYS A 199 1.60 26.27 -25.77
CA LYS A 199 0.28 26.43 -25.13
C LYS A 199 0.28 27.37 -23.93
N PHE A 200 1.30 28.23 -23.82
CA PHE A 200 1.31 29.23 -22.75
C PHE A 200 0.14 30.22 -22.90
N GLY A 201 -0.64 30.36 -21.83
CA GLY A 201 -1.80 31.26 -21.81
C GLY A 201 -2.98 30.81 -22.68
N GLU A 202 -2.88 29.64 -23.30
CA GLU A 202 -3.96 29.02 -24.08
C GLU A 202 -4.69 27.94 -23.25
N GLU A 203 -5.82 27.47 -23.78
CA GLU A 203 -6.44 26.24 -23.33
C GLU A 203 -5.50 25.06 -23.61
N GLN A 204 -5.42 24.12 -22.65
CA GLN A 204 -4.53 22.98 -22.69
C GLN A 204 -5.33 21.67 -22.59
N ASP A 205 -4.97 20.70 -23.41
CA ASP A 205 -5.32 19.30 -23.23
C ASP A 205 -4.33 18.65 -22.25
N THR A 206 -4.82 18.27 -21.07
CA THR A 206 -3.99 17.99 -19.90
C THR A 206 -4.03 16.53 -19.47
N ASN A 207 -3.98 15.61 -20.44
CA ASN A 207 -4.09 14.18 -20.19
C ASN A 207 -2.94 13.37 -20.76
N LEU A 208 -2.41 12.43 -19.98
CA LEU A 208 -1.52 11.38 -20.46
C LEU A 208 -2.14 10.02 -20.16
N VAL A 209 -2.29 9.19 -21.18
CA VAL A 209 -2.99 7.90 -21.10
C VAL A 209 -2.01 6.76 -21.35
N PHE A 210 -1.99 5.83 -20.41
CA PHE A 210 -1.12 4.66 -20.40
C PHE A 210 -1.97 3.39 -20.40
N HIS A 211 -1.46 2.36 -21.07
CA HIS A 211 -2.15 1.10 -21.30
C HIS A 211 -1.24 -0.10 -21.02
N TRP A 212 -1.78 -1.12 -20.34
CA TRP A 212 -1.21 -2.45 -20.21
C TRP A 212 -2.11 -3.46 -20.92
N GLU A 213 -1.50 -4.40 -21.65
CA GLU A 213 -2.22 -5.52 -22.28
C GLU A 213 -3.05 -6.32 -21.25
N GLU A 214 -2.47 -6.57 -20.08
CA GLU A 214 -3.12 -7.30 -18.98
C GLU A 214 -3.47 -6.40 -17.79
N PRO A 215 -4.60 -6.63 -17.09
CA PRO A 215 -4.99 -5.81 -15.95
C PRO A 215 -3.93 -5.87 -14.83
N THR A 216 -3.32 -4.72 -14.56
CA THR A 216 -2.16 -4.59 -13.67
C THR A 216 -2.54 -3.84 -12.39
N ASN A 217 -2.00 -4.27 -11.25
CA ASN A 217 -2.18 -3.59 -9.97
C ASN A 217 -1.31 -2.33 -9.94
N ILE A 218 -1.92 -1.14 -9.88
CA ILE A 218 -1.24 0.14 -9.75
C ILE A 218 -1.68 0.81 -8.45
N SER A 219 -0.75 1.36 -7.69
CA SER A 219 -1.03 2.06 -6.42
C SER A 219 -0.17 3.31 -6.21
N ARG A 220 0.72 3.61 -7.15
CA ARG A 220 1.59 4.77 -7.09
C ARG A 220 2.02 5.24 -8.47
N PHE A 221 2.11 6.55 -8.58
CA PHE A 221 2.59 7.28 -9.74
C PHE A 221 3.77 8.16 -9.34
N GLU A 222 4.81 8.16 -10.17
CA GLU A 222 5.99 9.01 -10.02
C GLU A 222 6.20 9.82 -11.28
N VAL A 223 6.47 11.12 -11.13
CA VAL A 223 6.70 12.02 -12.26
C VAL A 223 7.86 12.96 -12.02
N ASN A 224 8.71 13.10 -13.03
CA ASN A 224 9.79 14.08 -13.06
C ASN A 224 9.43 15.19 -14.05
N PHE A 225 9.35 16.40 -13.53
CA PHE A 225 9.07 17.59 -14.33
C PHE A 225 10.35 18.23 -14.86
N TRP A 226 10.24 18.89 -16.00
CA TRP A 226 11.29 19.72 -16.58
C TRP A 226 11.20 21.14 -16.02
N LEU A 227 12.33 21.75 -15.65
CA LEU A 227 12.36 22.98 -14.89
C LEU A 227 12.34 24.26 -15.73
N TYR A 228 12.91 24.26 -16.94
CA TYR A 228 13.16 25.51 -17.67
C TYR A 228 12.69 25.46 -19.13
N ALA A 229 11.94 26.48 -19.55
CA ALA A 229 11.54 26.69 -20.94
C ALA A 229 12.05 28.06 -21.44
N SER A 230 12.43 28.16 -22.72
CA SER A 230 13.09 29.35 -23.29
C SER A 230 12.16 30.53 -23.61
N GLN A 231 10.85 30.43 -23.33
CA GLN A 231 9.85 31.47 -23.64
C GLN A 231 9.23 32.10 -22.37
N GLY A 232 10.06 32.44 -21.39
CA GLY A 232 9.69 33.34 -20.28
C GLY A 232 8.66 32.80 -19.27
N ASN A 233 8.01 31.67 -19.53
CA ASN A 233 7.04 31.05 -18.64
C ASN A 233 7.51 29.65 -18.30
N SER A 234 7.86 29.47 -17.02
CA SER A 234 8.58 28.29 -16.57
C SER A 234 7.68 27.05 -16.58
N SER A 235 8.19 25.95 -17.15
CA SER A 235 7.74 24.59 -16.79
C SER A 235 8.08 24.23 -15.34
N GLY A 236 8.89 25.05 -14.67
CA GLY A 236 9.31 24.95 -13.27
C GLY A 236 8.23 25.30 -12.24
N LYS A 237 6.96 25.43 -12.64
CA LYS A 237 5.81 25.46 -11.73
C LYS A 237 5.06 24.15 -11.81
N LEU A 238 4.66 23.62 -10.66
CA LEU A 238 3.82 22.42 -10.62
C LEU A 238 2.44 22.72 -11.20
N PRO A 239 1.77 21.72 -11.80
CA PRO A 239 0.33 21.82 -11.99
C PRO A 239 -0.36 22.13 -10.67
N LYS A 240 -1.43 22.92 -10.71
CA LYS A 240 -2.22 23.27 -9.54
C LYS A 240 -2.81 22.02 -8.89
N ARG A 241 -3.28 21.07 -9.71
CA ARG A 241 -3.80 19.78 -9.27
C ARG A 241 -3.39 18.67 -10.23
N ILE A 242 -3.16 17.47 -9.72
CA ILE A 242 -2.96 16.24 -10.50
C ILE A 242 -3.94 15.18 -10.01
N PHE A 243 -4.66 14.57 -10.94
CA PHE A 243 -5.59 13.48 -10.68
C PHE A 243 -5.13 12.23 -11.41
N VAL A 244 -5.11 11.10 -10.69
CA VAL A 244 -4.92 9.79 -11.29
C VAL A 244 -6.29 9.14 -11.49
N GLN A 245 -6.52 8.66 -12.70
CA GLN A 245 -7.75 8.01 -13.10
C GLN A 245 -7.45 6.64 -13.70
N TYR A 246 -8.39 5.71 -13.56
CA TYR A 246 -8.28 4.38 -14.13
C TYR A 246 -9.52 4.02 -14.94
N SER A 247 -9.36 3.08 -15.86
CA SER A 247 -10.43 2.58 -16.70
C SER A 247 -10.24 1.08 -17.00
N LYS A 248 -11.33 0.35 -17.23
CA LYS A 248 -11.27 -1.04 -17.69
C LYS A 248 -11.37 -1.16 -19.21
N ASP A 249 -11.97 -0.18 -19.86
CA ASP A 249 -12.33 -0.16 -21.28
C ASP A 249 -11.61 0.94 -22.08
N GLY A 250 -10.90 1.86 -21.41
CA GLY A 250 -10.26 3.02 -22.03
C GLY A 250 -11.24 4.12 -22.43
N GLU A 251 -12.50 4.05 -21.98
CA GLU A 251 -13.57 5.00 -22.30
C GLU A 251 -14.15 5.63 -21.02
N ASN A 252 -14.50 4.79 -20.04
CA ASN A 252 -15.09 5.21 -18.78
C ASN A 252 -14.01 5.36 -17.72
N TRP A 253 -13.79 6.59 -17.25
CA TRP A 253 -12.71 6.96 -16.34
C TRP A 253 -13.22 7.26 -14.94
N ILE A 254 -12.55 6.68 -13.94
CA ILE A 254 -12.88 6.84 -12.52
C ILE A 254 -11.63 7.35 -11.78
N ASN A 255 -11.78 8.35 -10.92
CA ASN A 255 -10.69 8.81 -10.05
C ASN A 255 -10.28 7.68 -9.10
N VAL A 256 -8.98 7.53 -8.85
CA VAL A 256 -8.49 6.61 -7.81
C VAL A 256 -8.92 7.11 -6.42
N GLU A 257 -9.18 6.17 -5.51
CA GLU A 257 -9.52 6.48 -4.12
C GLU A 257 -8.25 6.75 -3.28
N ASN A 258 -8.37 7.60 -2.26
CA ASN A 258 -7.33 7.89 -1.28
C ASN A 258 -5.98 8.34 -1.90
N GLN A 259 -6.03 9.18 -2.92
CA GLN A 259 -4.82 9.80 -3.48
C GLN A 259 -4.20 10.75 -2.44
N ASP A 260 -2.94 10.53 -2.08
CA ASP A 260 -2.28 11.18 -0.93
C ASP A 260 -1.80 12.62 -1.20
N LYS A 261 -1.64 13.00 -2.46
CA LYS A 261 -1.17 14.32 -2.91
C LYS A 261 -1.86 14.70 -4.19
N ILE A 262 -2.44 15.90 -4.21
CA ILE A 262 -3.18 16.40 -5.37
C ILE A 262 -2.66 17.77 -5.75
N THR A 263 -2.36 18.65 -4.79
CA THR A 263 -2.03 20.05 -5.07
C THR A 263 -0.53 20.30 -5.19
N ASP A 264 -0.15 21.46 -5.72
CA ASP A 264 1.25 21.89 -5.77
C ASP A 264 1.88 22.05 -4.38
N GLU A 265 1.10 22.43 -3.37
CA GLU A 265 1.59 22.45 -1.98
C GLU A 265 1.92 21.04 -1.47
N ASP A 266 1.06 20.04 -1.73
CA ASP A 266 1.27 18.64 -1.31
C ASP A 266 2.53 18.04 -1.95
N LEU A 267 2.73 18.37 -3.23
CA LEU A 267 3.84 17.87 -4.04
C LEU A 267 5.16 18.58 -3.70
N GLY A 268 5.10 19.76 -3.08
CA GLY A 268 6.24 20.57 -2.68
C GLY A 268 7.01 21.16 -3.88
N PRO A 269 8.03 22.01 -3.67
CA PRO A 269 8.67 22.78 -4.73
C PRO A 269 9.32 21.91 -5.82
N MET A 270 9.38 22.40 -7.06
CA MET A 270 10.15 21.77 -8.15
C MET A 270 11.66 21.95 -7.92
N ARG A 271 12.25 21.10 -7.07
CA ARG A 271 13.68 21.09 -6.80
C ARG A 271 14.42 20.35 -7.91
N GLY A 272 15.35 21.03 -8.56
CA GLY A 272 16.22 20.44 -9.57
C GLY A 272 17.17 19.40 -8.99
N MET A 273 17.50 18.41 -9.81
CA MET A 273 18.59 17.48 -9.54
C MET A 273 19.95 18.17 -9.79
N SER A 274 21.05 17.52 -9.41
CA SER A 274 22.40 18.05 -9.62
C SER A 274 23.06 17.50 -10.89
N GLY A 275 24.16 18.13 -11.31
CA GLY A 275 24.97 17.68 -12.44
C GLY A 275 24.25 17.84 -13.79
N SER A 276 24.33 16.81 -14.63
CA SER A 276 23.72 16.82 -15.97
C SER A 276 22.18 16.88 -15.96
N LEU A 277 21.55 16.67 -14.79
CA LEU A 277 20.09 16.67 -14.60
C LEU A 277 19.55 17.97 -14.00
N VAL A 278 20.32 19.06 -14.04
CA VAL A 278 19.93 20.35 -13.43
C VAL A 278 18.59 20.91 -13.93
N ASN A 279 18.15 20.51 -15.12
CA ASN A 279 16.85 20.91 -15.68
C ASN A 279 15.71 19.93 -15.40
N THR A 280 15.96 18.88 -14.62
CA THR A 280 14.98 17.87 -14.23
C THR A 280 14.71 17.98 -12.73
N ALA A 281 13.44 18.00 -12.35
CA ALA A 281 13.03 17.99 -10.96
C ALA A 281 13.16 16.58 -10.35
N HIS A 282 13.43 16.53 -9.04
CA HIS A 282 13.22 15.31 -8.24
C HIS A 282 11.80 14.76 -8.45
N ALA A 283 11.68 13.43 -8.40
CA ALA A 283 10.40 12.76 -8.64
C ALA A 283 9.34 13.23 -7.64
N LYS A 284 8.16 13.55 -8.15
CA LYS A 284 6.95 13.74 -7.36
C LYS A 284 6.24 12.41 -7.27
N VAL A 285 6.05 11.95 -6.04
CA VAL A 285 5.48 10.63 -5.75
C VAL A 285 4.08 10.82 -5.19
N ILE A 286 3.10 10.24 -5.88
CA ILE A 286 1.68 10.26 -5.54
C ILE A 286 1.23 8.80 -5.34
N SER A 287 0.76 8.47 -4.14
CA SER A 287 0.23 7.14 -3.81
C SER A 287 -1.29 7.18 -3.71
N PHE A 288 -1.92 6.05 -3.99
CA PHE A 288 -3.38 5.89 -3.94
C PHE A 288 -3.75 4.44 -3.62
N LYS A 289 -5.03 4.19 -3.33
CA LYS A 289 -5.54 2.84 -3.13
C LYS A 289 -5.30 2.00 -4.38
N THR A 290 -4.75 0.79 -4.22
CA THR A 290 -4.45 -0.10 -5.34
C THR A 290 -5.66 -0.33 -6.23
N VAL A 291 -5.50 -0.12 -7.53
CA VAL A 291 -6.48 -0.43 -8.58
C VAL A 291 -5.90 -1.49 -9.50
N LYS A 292 -6.73 -2.45 -9.93
CA LYS A 292 -6.38 -3.43 -10.97
C LYS A 292 -7.01 -3.02 -12.28
N THR A 293 -6.21 -2.66 -13.29
CA THR A 293 -6.69 -1.94 -14.48
C THR A 293 -5.78 -2.15 -15.69
N ASN A 294 -6.34 -2.03 -16.90
CA ASN A 294 -5.58 -1.96 -18.15
C ASN A 294 -5.18 -0.52 -18.49
N TRP A 295 -5.88 0.49 -17.98
CA TRP A 295 -5.78 1.87 -18.43
C TRP A 295 -5.62 2.84 -17.27
N ILE A 296 -4.57 3.66 -17.30
CA ILE A 296 -4.38 4.77 -16.38
C ILE A 296 -4.31 6.09 -17.16
N ARG A 297 -5.02 7.10 -16.67
CA ARG A 297 -4.93 8.48 -17.15
C ARG A 297 -4.41 9.37 -16.05
N ILE A 298 -3.38 10.14 -16.36
CA ILE A 298 -2.91 11.26 -15.55
C ILE A 298 -3.54 12.52 -16.12
N HIS A 299 -4.41 13.15 -15.34
CA HIS A 299 -5.02 14.42 -15.68
C HIS A 299 -4.44 15.51 -14.77
N TRP A 300 -4.22 16.72 -15.29
CA TRP A 300 -3.80 17.82 -14.43
C TRP A 300 -4.50 19.14 -14.76
N GLU A 301 -4.45 20.05 -13.80
CA GLU A 301 -4.87 21.43 -13.98
C GLU A 301 -3.63 22.32 -14.03
N PRO A 302 -3.44 23.14 -15.07
CA PRO A 302 -2.27 23.99 -15.18
C PRO A 302 -2.26 25.02 -14.06
N ALA A 303 -1.08 25.33 -13.52
CA ALA A 303 -0.92 26.52 -12.69
C ALA A 303 -1.20 27.77 -13.54
N GLN A 304 -1.63 28.85 -12.89
CA GLN A 304 -1.88 30.13 -13.55
C GLN A 304 -0.92 31.21 -13.03
N ASP A 305 -0.60 32.17 -13.89
CA ASP A 305 0.06 33.40 -13.46
C ASP A 305 -0.94 34.38 -12.82
N ASN A 306 -0.45 35.52 -12.34
CA ASN A 306 -1.29 36.55 -11.71
C ASN A 306 -2.29 37.20 -12.69
N GLN A 307 -2.19 36.92 -13.99
CA GLN A 307 -3.09 37.39 -15.04
C GLN A 307 -4.10 36.29 -15.47
N GLY A 308 -4.08 35.13 -14.80
CA GLY A 308 -4.95 33.99 -15.12
C GLY A 308 -4.49 33.17 -16.33
N LYS A 309 -3.27 33.37 -16.84
CA LYS A 309 -2.75 32.62 -17.98
C LYS A 309 -2.19 31.28 -17.52
N ASN A 310 -2.56 30.22 -18.22
CA ASN A 310 -2.08 28.87 -17.95
C ASN A 310 -0.56 28.75 -18.20
N HIS A 311 0.16 28.22 -17.22
CA HIS A 311 1.56 27.82 -17.36
C HIS A 311 1.69 26.55 -18.19
N ILE A 312 2.84 26.42 -18.84
CA ILE A 312 3.22 25.23 -19.62
C ILE A 312 3.85 24.18 -18.71
N LEU A 313 3.83 22.93 -19.16
CA LEU A 313 4.36 21.77 -18.48
C LEU A 313 5.41 21.09 -19.36
N GLY A 314 6.48 20.61 -18.73
CA GLY A 314 7.40 19.68 -19.35
C GLY A 314 7.60 18.48 -18.44
N ILE A 315 7.61 17.28 -19.01
CA ILE A 315 7.76 16.03 -18.28
C ILE A 315 8.86 15.22 -18.96
N THR A 316 9.81 14.75 -18.19
CA THR A 316 10.93 13.94 -18.70
C THR A 316 10.78 12.46 -18.41
N ASN A 317 10.06 12.12 -17.33
CA ASN A 317 9.90 10.73 -16.92
C ASN A 317 8.59 10.55 -16.13
N ILE A 318 7.92 9.43 -16.38
CA ILE A 318 6.79 8.93 -15.59
C ILE A 318 7.05 7.47 -15.26
N ALA A 319 6.75 7.04 -14.04
CA ALA A 319 6.77 5.63 -13.66
C ALA A 319 5.52 5.27 -12.83
N PHE A 320 5.03 4.05 -13.00
CA PHE A 320 4.00 3.48 -12.13
C PHE A 320 4.57 2.35 -11.29
N LYS A 321 4.11 2.32 -10.05
CA LYS A 321 4.40 1.24 -9.12
C LYS A 321 3.09 0.66 -8.58
N GLY A 322 3.16 -0.62 -8.23
CA GLY A 322 2.04 -1.37 -7.69
C GLY A 322 2.48 -2.23 -6.52
N ILE A 323 1.54 -2.47 -5.61
CA ILE A 323 1.73 -3.41 -4.51
C ILE A 323 1.04 -4.71 -4.91
N ASP A 324 1.83 -5.76 -5.13
CA ASP A 324 1.30 -7.12 -5.36
C ASP A 324 1.09 -7.89 -4.06
N LYS A 325 1.54 -7.31 -2.93
CA LYS A 325 1.32 -7.84 -1.60
C LYS A 325 -0.18 -7.84 -1.33
N GLN A 326 -0.76 -9.04 -1.34
CA GLN A 326 -2.09 -9.23 -0.80
C GLN A 326 -1.98 -9.23 0.72
N ASP A 327 -2.85 -8.47 1.37
CA ASP A 327 -3.06 -8.62 2.80
C ASP A 327 -3.66 -10.01 3.04
N ILE A 328 -2.84 -10.93 3.56
CA ILE A 328 -3.26 -12.30 3.89
C ILE A 328 -3.45 -12.40 5.41
N LEU A 329 -4.63 -12.85 5.82
CA LEU A 329 -4.86 -13.26 7.20
C LEU A 329 -4.02 -14.51 7.47
N ASN A 330 -3.14 -14.43 8.45
CA ASN A 330 -2.34 -15.58 8.86
C ASN A 330 -3.16 -16.41 9.84
N PHE A 331 -3.35 -17.70 9.60
CA PHE A 331 -4.13 -18.58 10.49
C PHE A 331 -3.23 -19.59 11.20
N SER A 332 -3.29 -19.63 12.53
CA SER A 332 -2.80 -20.76 13.32
C SER A 332 -3.76 -21.93 13.15
N GLN A 333 -3.21 -23.10 12.81
CA GLN A 333 -3.96 -24.36 12.69
C GLN A 333 -3.95 -25.16 13.99
N SER A 334 -3.08 -24.83 14.95
CA SER A 334 -2.94 -25.64 16.16
C SER A 334 -4.10 -25.36 17.11
N ASN A 335 -4.72 -26.43 17.60
CA ASN A 335 -5.65 -26.44 18.73
C ASN A 335 -5.14 -27.39 19.83
N ASP A 336 -3.82 -27.65 19.85
CA ASP A 336 -3.19 -28.60 20.76
C ASP A 336 -2.84 -27.95 22.09
N ILE A 337 -3.26 -28.61 23.18
CA ILE A 337 -2.77 -28.31 24.53
C ILE A 337 -1.61 -29.25 24.79
N PHE A 338 -0.44 -28.72 25.15
CA PHE A 338 0.75 -29.54 25.41
C PHE A 338 1.02 -29.77 26.90
N GLY A 339 0.33 -29.04 27.78
CA GLY A 339 0.41 -29.31 29.22
C GLY A 339 -0.54 -28.48 30.07
N TYR A 340 -0.55 -28.81 31.35
CA TYR A 340 -1.38 -28.20 32.38
C TYR A 340 -0.54 -27.93 33.62
N GLU A 341 -0.87 -26.89 34.37
CA GLU A 341 -0.38 -26.69 35.73
C GLU A 341 -1.60 -26.71 36.65
N TYR A 342 -1.55 -27.55 37.68
CA TYR A 342 -2.58 -27.58 38.71
C TYR A 342 -1.91 -27.54 40.07
N ASN A 343 -2.23 -26.52 40.88
CA ASN A 343 -1.60 -26.28 42.18
C ASN A 343 -0.07 -26.32 42.14
N GLY A 344 0.51 -25.72 41.09
CA GLY A 344 1.97 -25.65 40.89
C GLY A 344 2.60 -26.93 40.33
N VAL A 345 1.86 -28.04 40.23
CA VAL A 345 2.34 -29.28 39.62
C VAL A 345 2.08 -29.26 38.12
N LYS A 346 3.10 -29.54 37.32
CA LYS A 346 3.02 -29.54 35.86
C LYS A 346 2.76 -30.95 35.32
N TYR A 347 1.78 -31.05 34.44
CA TYR A 347 1.38 -32.26 33.76
C TYR A 347 1.61 -32.08 32.25
N LYS A 348 2.32 -33.02 31.62
CA LYS A 348 2.40 -33.07 30.15
C LYS A 348 1.10 -33.62 29.60
N ASN A 349 0.62 -33.05 28.50
CA ASN A 349 -0.54 -33.60 27.82
C ASN A 349 -0.10 -34.70 26.85
N ASN A 350 -0.59 -35.92 27.09
CA ASN A 350 -0.36 -37.06 26.21
C ASN A 350 -1.65 -37.63 25.63
N SER A 351 -2.83 -37.11 26.04
CA SER A 351 -4.14 -37.67 25.69
C SER A 351 -5.28 -36.67 25.95
N GLU A 352 -6.40 -36.84 25.27
CA GLU A 352 -7.59 -35.99 25.46
C GLU A 352 -8.23 -36.14 26.86
N ILE A 353 -7.92 -37.22 27.58
CA ILE A 353 -8.33 -37.45 28.97
C ILE A 353 -7.09 -37.40 29.85
N ILE A 354 -7.14 -36.63 30.94
CA ILE A 354 -6.03 -36.43 31.85
C ILE A 354 -6.51 -36.59 33.27
N ASN A 355 -5.79 -37.41 34.04
CA ASN A 355 -6.05 -37.61 35.46
C ASN A 355 -4.99 -36.88 36.27
N ILE A 356 -5.43 -36.02 37.18
CA ILE A 356 -4.62 -35.21 38.08
C ILE A 356 -4.95 -35.63 39.51
N ASN A 357 -3.92 -35.92 40.29
CA ASN A 357 -4.07 -36.17 41.72
C ASN A 357 -3.77 -34.88 42.48
N SER A 358 -4.70 -34.41 43.31
CA SER A 358 -4.53 -33.21 44.13
C SER A 358 -5.01 -33.44 45.56
N GLN A 359 -4.51 -32.62 46.50
CA GLN A 359 -4.97 -32.64 47.89
C GLN A 359 -6.25 -31.82 48.09
N ASP A 360 -6.53 -30.89 47.20
CA ASP A 360 -7.70 -30.01 47.18
C ASP A 360 -8.14 -29.67 45.74
N PHE A 361 -9.20 -28.87 45.62
CA PHE A 361 -9.70 -28.38 44.34
C PHE A 361 -9.34 -26.92 44.06
N ASP A 362 -8.21 -26.42 44.59
CA ASP A 362 -7.82 -25.02 44.44
C ASP A 362 -7.74 -24.56 42.96
N ASP A 363 -7.98 -23.26 42.77
CA ASP A 363 -8.27 -22.66 41.46
C ASP A 363 -7.04 -22.26 40.63
N ASN A 364 -5.83 -22.73 40.99
CA ASN A 364 -4.61 -22.45 40.24
C ASN A 364 -4.43 -23.39 39.03
N PHE A 365 -5.41 -23.39 38.13
CA PHE A 365 -5.40 -24.19 36.90
C PHE A 365 -4.91 -23.37 35.70
N LYS A 366 -3.72 -23.69 35.16
CA LYS A 366 -3.15 -23.08 33.95
C LYS A 366 -3.12 -24.08 32.80
N ILE A 367 -3.34 -23.57 31.59
CA ILE A 367 -3.30 -24.34 30.35
C ILE A 367 -2.13 -23.84 29.51
N PHE A 368 -1.28 -24.75 29.03
CA PHE A 368 -0.19 -24.43 28.11
C PHE A 368 -0.53 -24.95 26.70
N THR A 369 -0.67 -24.04 25.74
CA THR A 369 -1.28 -24.34 24.44
C THR A 369 -0.68 -23.49 23.31
N ASN A 370 -0.73 -24.02 22.08
CA ASN A 370 -0.50 -23.25 20.85
C ASN A 370 -1.80 -22.77 20.19
N ALA A 371 -2.94 -23.09 20.81
CA ALA A 371 -4.25 -22.66 20.40
C ALA A 371 -4.43 -21.16 20.52
N THR A 372 -5.30 -20.65 19.68
CA THR A 372 -5.73 -19.26 19.64
C THR A 372 -6.44 -18.85 20.92
N THR A 373 -7.34 -19.70 21.39
CA THR A 373 -8.03 -19.49 22.67
C THR A 373 -8.42 -20.83 23.28
N THR A 374 -8.61 -20.83 24.59
CA THR A 374 -9.10 -21.98 25.34
C THR A 374 -10.19 -21.55 26.30
N VAL A 375 -11.21 -22.37 26.40
CA VAL A 375 -12.31 -22.19 27.35
C VAL A 375 -12.35 -23.35 28.31
N LYS A 376 -12.49 -23.06 29.60
CA LYS A 376 -12.53 -24.04 30.68
C LYS A 376 -13.90 -24.00 31.36
N HIS A 377 -14.51 -25.17 31.52
CA HIS A 377 -15.78 -25.37 32.22
C HIS A 377 -15.63 -26.46 33.28
N VAL A 378 -16.20 -26.25 34.46
CA VAL A 378 -16.42 -27.32 35.45
C VAL A 378 -17.70 -28.06 35.06
N VAL A 379 -17.62 -29.37 34.81
CA VAL A 379 -18.79 -30.19 34.42
C VAL A 379 -19.30 -31.08 35.56
N SER A 380 -18.47 -31.34 36.57
CA SER A 380 -18.90 -32.05 37.77
C SER A 380 -17.96 -31.71 38.91
N GLU A 381 -18.50 -31.50 40.11
CA GLU A 381 -17.72 -31.39 41.33
C GLU A 381 -18.39 -32.23 42.42
N LYS A 382 -17.69 -33.28 42.85
CA LYS A 382 -18.08 -34.20 43.91
C LYS A 382 -17.02 -34.17 45.00
N GLN A 383 -17.35 -34.67 46.20
CA GLN A 383 -16.46 -34.63 47.37
C GLN A 383 -15.04 -35.17 47.12
N LYS A 384 -14.87 -36.12 46.20
CA LYS A 384 -13.58 -36.77 45.87
C LYS A 384 -13.09 -36.52 44.45
N GLN A 385 -13.88 -35.90 43.58
CA GLN A 385 -13.52 -35.73 42.17
C GLN A 385 -14.10 -34.45 41.59
N LYS A 386 -13.30 -33.71 40.84
CA LYS A 386 -13.72 -32.55 40.05
C LYS A 386 -13.34 -32.75 38.59
N THR A 387 -14.29 -32.57 37.68
CA THR A 387 -14.09 -32.77 36.25
C THR A 387 -14.23 -31.45 35.51
N TYR A 388 -13.23 -31.14 34.70
CA TYR A 388 -13.20 -30.01 33.80
C TYR A 388 -13.32 -30.47 32.36
N LYS A 389 -14.01 -29.67 31.54
CA LYS A 389 -13.84 -29.68 30.09
C LYS A 389 -13.09 -28.46 29.65
N VAL A 390 -12.07 -28.68 28.84
CA VAL A 390 -11.29 -27.61 28.21
C VAL A 390 -11.47 -27.72 26.71
N ILE A 391 -11.96 -26.65 26.09
CA ILE A 391 -12.14 -26.56 24.65
C ILE A 391 -11.05 -25.64 24.11
N SER A 392 -10.29 -26.14 23.15
CA SER A 392 -9.14 -25.47 22.57
C SER A 392 -9.41 -25.17 21.11
N TYR A 393 -9.28 -23.92 20.68
CA TYR A 393 -9.67 -23.44 19.35
C TYR A 393 -8.46 -22.94 18.56
N ASN A 394 -8.42 -23.21 17.26
CA ASN A 394 -7.49 -22.57 16.34
C ASN A 394 -8.12 -21.33 15.67
N ASP A 395 -7.39 -20.66 14.77
CA ASP A 395 -7.87 -19.42 14.14
C ASP A 395 -9.01 -19.64 13.13
N LEU A 396 -9.22 -20.88 12.70
CA LEU A 396 -10.31 -21.27 11.80
C LEU A 396 -11.60 -21.67 12.56
N GLY A 397 -11.55 -21.70 13.89
CA GLY A 397 -12.67 -22.18 14.71
C GLY A 397 -12.76 -23.69 14.82
N GLU A 398 -11.77 -24.44 14.31
CA GLU A 398 -11.66 -25.86 14.59
C GLU A 398 -11.21 -26.05 16.04
N TYR A 399 -11.73 -27.09 16.70
CA TYR A 399 -11.55 -27.25 18.13
C TYR A 399 -11.27 -28.69 18.54
N LYS A 400 -10.61 -28.84 19.70
CA LYS A 400 -10.45 -30.10 20.44
C LYS A 400 -11.01 -29.96 21.83
N VAL A 401 -11.63 -31.03 22.34
CA VAL A 401 -12.20 -31.08 23.69
C VAL A 401 -11.35 -32.01 24.55
N TYR A 402 -10.86 -31.49 25.66
CA TYR A 402 -10.08 -32.23 26.64
C TYR A 402 -10.89 -32.40 27.92
N THR A 403 -10.84 -33.58 28.51
CA THR A 403 -11.43 -33.88 29.82
C THR A 403 -10.31 -33.97 30.85
N ILE A 404 -10.32 -33.09 31.85
CA ILE A 404 -9.41 -33.19 32.99
C ILE A 404 -10.20 -33.65 34.21
N ILE A 405 -9.75 -34.74 34.80
CA ILE A 405 -10.32 -35.34 36.00
C ILE A 405 -9.33 -35.09 37.13
N VAL A 406 -9.74 -34.33 38.14
CA VAL A 406 -8.96 -34.08 39.35
C VAL A 406 -9.51 -34.95 40.47
N ASP A 407 -8.73 -35.94 40.90
CA ASP A 407 -9.06 -36.79 42.03
C ASP A 407 -8.43 -36.23 43.30
N LYS A 408 -9.26 -36.08 44.33
CA LYS A 408 -8.84 -35.61 45.65
C LYS A 408 -8.28 -36.80 46.44
N ASN A 409 -6.96 -36.87 46.57
CA ASN A 409 -6.33 -37.86 47.43
C ASN A 409 -6.57 -37.48 48.89
N LYS A 410 -6.92 -38.47 49.73
CA LYS A 410 -6.86 -38.29 51.18
C LYS A 410 -5.40 -38.08 51.56
N ALA A 411 -5.12 -36.99 52.25
CA ALA A 411 -3.83 -36.74 52.91
C ALA A 411 -3.52 -37.87 53.91
#